data_AF-A0A944TK10-F1
#
_entry.id   AF-A0A944TK10-F1
#
_cell.length_a   1.000
_cell.length_b   1.000
_cell.length_c   1.000
_cell.angle_alpha   90.00
_cell.angle_beta   90.00
_cell.angle_gamma   90.00
#
_symmetry.space_group_name_H-M   'P 1'
#
loop_
_entity.id
_entity.type
_entity.pdbx_description
1 polymer ?
#
loop_
_entity_poly.entity_id
_entity_poly.type
_entity_poly.pdbx_seq_one_letter_code
_entity_poly.pdbx_strand_id
1 'polypeptide(L)'
;MAQRNGQRGNRSNRGRRSSGSGGPGGPPRVVVEDHAPRSPVSLPSQSTVGELADILEMTNVDTIKALMRLGVMATVNETIEFEIAAKVAASFEIGVLKPKDREESAAAVKVGVDEEMTDDNSVTRPPVITVLGHVDHGKTTLLDAIRGAKVVDSEAGGITQSIGAYQVNKDGQFLTFIDTPGHAAFTQMRASGAQVTDIAVLVIAADDGVMPQSLEAIDHARAANVPIIIAINKMDAPGADIDRANAQLAEHEIIVESYGGDTVAVPVSALKGEGIDELLESLLLISEIQELKANPNRPGIGVVIESHMDRSRGAVASVLVKSGTVRNGDNIAAGMFRGRIKSMVDGFGNVVTEAGPSTPIEVLGLNGTPAAGDQFDVVATDRASRDLVAARERQASKRKDTRAATTMAEVMRRVQQSDSKELLVVIKTGNHGSIDAVQRAVEQVSNDEVQVRVLSAASGAINESDILLASASNAMVMGFETMVEPGARRQAEVEGVTIRTYDIIYNLVDEVEDAARGLLEPERKTVVLGHASVLEVFTHGKREQIAGIRVTDGMFKRSGRMRVIRNGDEIFDGAITSMRHLKESVRELANNFEGGVKIDGFHEYQTGDVLEGYEIQVIRR
;
A
#
# COMPACT_ATOMS: atom_id res chain seq x y z
N MET A 1 -36.29 26.91 -61.11
CA MET A 1 -37.24 26.44 -62.14
C MET A 1 -38.03 25.25 -61.60
N ALA A 2 -39.36 25.32 -61.66
CA ALA A 2 -40.42 24.29 -61.51
C ALA A 2 -40.37 23.29 -60.31
N GLN A 3 -41.23 23.35 -59.28
CA GLN A 3 -42.70 23.17 -59.18
C GLN A 3 -43.27 21.82 -59.66
N ARG A 4 -43.89 21.07 -58.71
CA ARG A 4 -45.30 20.59 -58.63
C ARG A 4 -45.36 19.35 -57.72
N ASN A 5 -46.09 19.23 -56.61
CA ASN A 5 -47.44 19.62 -56.14
C ASN A 5 -48.57 18.62 -56.49
N GLY A 6 -49.25 18.13 -55.45
CA GLY A 6 -50.54 17.40 -55.43
C GLY A 6 -50.88 17.00 -53.99
N GLN A 7 -51.66 17.76 -53.19
CA GLN A 7 -53.14 17.84 -53.10
C GLN A 7 -53.83 16.46 -53.00
N ARG A 8 -54.87 16.19 -52.20
CA ARG A 8 -55.78 16.93 -51.29
C ARG A 8 -56.68 15.86 -50.63
N GLY A 9 -57.25 16.13 -49.45
CA GLY A 9 -58.43 15.41 -48.96
C GLY A 9 -58.84 15.86 -47.55
N ASN A 10 -59.93 16.63 -47.45
CA ASN A 10 -60.40 17.33 -46.24
C ASN A 10 -61.90 17.02 -46.04
N ARG A 11 -62.39 17.22 -44.80
CA ARG A 11 -63.80 17.39 -44.35
C ARG A 11 -64.69 16.12 -44.31
N SER A 12 -65.70 15.96 -43.44
CA SER A 12 -66.29 16.75 -42.33
C SER A 12 -67.41 15.93 -41.66
N ASN A 13 -67.72 16.10 -40.37
CA ASN A 13 -68.97 16.73 -39.81
C ASN A 13 -69.69 15.67 -38.93
N ARG A 14 -70.47 15.89 -37.85
CA ARG A 14 -71.24 17.02 -37.29
C ARG A 14 -71.86 16.53 -35.95
N GLY A 15 -72.18 17.41 -34.99
CA GLY A 15 -73.07 17.06 -33.87
C GLY A 15 -73.11 18.07 -32.71
N ARG A 16 -74.04 19.04 -32.79
CA ARG A 16 -74.29 20.19 -31.88
C ARG A 16 -75.49 19.92 -30.95
N ARG A 17 -75.53 20.58 -29.77
CA ARG A 17 -76.69 21.23 -29.07
C ARG A 17 -76.20 21.78 -27.70
N SER A 18 -76.02 23.10 -27.45
CA SER A 18 -76.96 24.20 -27.09
C SER A 18 -77.86 23.89 -25.86
N SER A 19 -77.63 24.43 -24.65
CA SER A 19 -77.87 25.80 -24.10
C SER A 19 -79.22 25.96 -23.37
N GLY A 20 -79.16 26.41 -22.10
CA GLY A 20 -80.24 27.01 -21.28
C GLY A 20 -79.69 27.20 -19.85
N SER A 21 -79.44 28.39 -19.29
CA SER A 21 -80.28 29.55 -18.90
C SER A 21 -80.72 29.52 -17.42
N GLY A 22 -80.29 30.52 -16.62
CA GLY A 22 -81.09 31.07 -15.51
C GLY A 22 -80.43 31.28 -14.12
N GLY A 23 -79.96 32.51 -13.84
CA GLY A 23 -80.21 33.29 -12.60
C GLY A 23 -79.67 32.88 -11.20
N PRO A 24 -79.57 33.82 -10.23
CA PRO A 24 -78.57 33.81 -9.14
C PRO A 24 -79.12 33.54 -7.72
N GLY A 25 -78.22 33.20 -6.78
CA GLY A 25 -78.36 33.51 -5.35
C GLY A 25 -78.46 32.33 -4.38
N GLY A 26 -77.35 32.04 -3.69
CA GLY A 26 -77.32 31.30 -2.42
C GLY A 26 -76.01 31.62 -1.68
N PRO A 27 -76.02 31.88 -0.37
CA PRO A 27 -74.81 32.24 0.39
C PRO A 27 -73.81 31.07 0.37
N PRO A 28 -72.51 31.32 0.57
CA PRO A 28 -71.51 30.25 0.53
C PRO A 28 -71.86 29.21 1.61
N ARG A 29 -72.14 27.99 1.16
CA ARG A 29 -72.13 26.83 2.05
C ARG A 29 -70.71 26.70 2.58
N VAL A 30 -70.57 26.87 3.89
CA VAL A 30 -69.40 26.45 4.64
C VAL A 30 -69.20 24.96 4.35
N VAL A 31 -68.21 24.64 3.53
CA VAL A 31 -67.71 23.28 3.43
C VAL A 31 -66.78 23.15 4.62
N VAL A 32 -67.29 22.49 5.66
CA VAL A 32 -66.46 21.96 6.73
C VAL A 32 -65.65 20.84 6.07
N GLU A 33 -64.37 21.08 5.83
CA GLU A 33 -63.47 20.02 5.40
C GLU A 33 -63.35 19.02 6.55
N ASP A 34 -63.85 17.82 6.27
CA ASP A 34 -63.80 16.66 7.13
C ASP A 34 -62.32 16.24 7.27
N HIS A 35 -61.68 16.53 8.41
CA HIS A 35 -60.32 16.11 8.69
C HIS A 35 -60.30 14.60 8.96
N ALA A 36 -60.26 13.82 7.87
CA ALA A 36 -59.80 12.45 7.96
C ALA A 36 -58.31 12.45 8.37
N PRO A 37 -57.90 11.66 9.38
CA PRO A 37 -56.51 11.60 9.80
C PRO A 37 -55.64 11.10 8.64
N ARG A 38 -54.73 11.95 8.16
CA ARG A 38 -53.80 11.62 7.06
C ARG A 38 -52.86 10.50 7.51
N SER A 39 -52.68 9.51 6.65
CA SER A 39 -51.75 8.40 6.88
C SER A 39 -50.32 8.92 7.07
N PRO A 40 -49.51 8.27 7.94
CA PRO A 40 -48.16 8.75 8.24
C PRO A 40 -47.28 8.84 6.99
N VAL A 41 -46.54 9.94 6.85
CA VAL A 41 -45.67 10.21 5.70
C VAL A 41 -44.20 9.96 6.07
N SER A 42 -43.44 9.39 5.14
CA SER A 42 -42.01 9.14 5.30
C SER A 42 -41.22 10.33 4.76
N LEU A 43 -40.43 10.98 5.61
CA LEU A 43 -39.57 12.10 5.25
C LEU A 43 -38.11 11.65 5.12
N PRO A 44 -37.34 12.13 4.11
CA PRO A 44 -35.90 11.90 4.00
C PRO A 44 -35.12 12.66 5.09
N SER A 45 -33.83 12.33 5.25
CA SER A 45 -32.95 12.98 6.24
C SER A 45 -32.73 14.48 5.97
N GLN A 46 -32.75 14.88 4.69
CA GLN A 46 -32.75 16.26 4.23
C GLN A 46 -33.68 16.37 3.01
N SER A 47 -34.47 17.43 2.94
CA SER A 47 -35.35 17.74 1.81
C SER A 47 -35.34 19.24 1.53
N THR A 48 -35.52 19.65 0.28
CA THR A 48 -35.82 21.05 -0.02
C THR A 48 -37.23 21.41 0.46
N VAL A 49 -37.50 22.70 0.69
CA VAL A 49 -38.85 23.16 1.09
C VAL A 49 -39.91 22.80 0.05
N GLY A 50 -39.56 22.84 -1.25
CA GLY A 50 -40.42 22.39 -2.34
C GLY A 50 -40.74 20.89 -2.28
N GLU A 51 -39.74 20.05 -2.11
CA GLU A 51 -39.93 18.60 -1.96
C GLU A 51 -40.74 18.26 -0.70
N LEU A 52 -40.52 18.98 0.41
CA LEU A 52 -41.32 18.80 1.61
C LEU A 52 -42.80 19.16 1.37
N ALA A 53 -43.07 20.23 0.63
CA ALA A 53 -44.43 20.63 0.29
C ALA A 53 -45.12 19.56 -0.57
N ASP A 54 -44.41 19.00 -1.55
CA ASP A 54 -44.92 17.91 -2.40
C ASP A 54 -45.20 16.65 -1.57
N ILE A 55 -44.28 16.26 -0.67
CA ILE A 55 -44.42 15.07 0.18
C ILE A 55 -45.59 15.21 1.18
N LEU A 56 -45.82 16.40 1.70
CA LEU A 56 -46.93 16.69 2.63
C LEU A 56 -48.27 16.99 1.91
N GLU A 57 -48.28 16.98 0.56
CA GLU A 57 -49.39 17.39 -0.28
C GLU A 57 -49.92 18.80 0.09
N MET A 58 -48.99 19.74 0.22
CA MET A 58 -49.23 21.13 0.62
C MET A 58 -48.72 22.11 -0.42
N THR A 59 -49.22 23.35 -0.38
CA THR A 59 -48.65 24.39 -1.23
C THR A 59 -47.33 24.88 -0.64
N ASN A 60 -46.37 25.21 -1.51
CA ASN A 60 -45.09 25.82 -1.11
C ASN A 60 -45.28 27.03 -0.16
N VAL A 61 -46.35 27.80 -0.37
CA VAL A 61 -46.67 28.98 0.44
C VAL A 61 -47.05 28.59 1.87
N ASP A 62 -47.79 27.50 2.06
CA ASP A 62 -48.23 27.07 3.39
C ASP A 62 -47.10 26.38 4.17
N THR A 63 -46.24 25.63 3.49
CA THR A 63 -45.01 25.05 4.07
C THR A 63 -44.05 26.14 4.54
N ILE A 64 -43.85 27.20 3.75
CA ILE A 64 -43.02 28.35 4.14
C ILE A 64 -43.62 29.08 5.34
N LYS A 65 -44.94 29.30 5.38
CA LYS A 65 -45.60 29.92 6.55
C LYS A 65 -45.43 29.09 7.82
N ALA A 66 -45.47 27.76 7.72
CA ALA A 66 -45.23 26.88 8.85
C ALA A 66 -43.79 26.95 9.35
N LEU A 67 -42.82 26.98 8.43
CA LEU A 67 -41.40 27.21 8.76
C LEU A 67 -41.19 28.56 9.47
N MET A 68 -41.84 29.63 9.00
CA MET A 68 -41.77 30.95 9.64
C MET A 68 -42.36 30.95 11.06
N ARG A 69 -43.45 30.21 11.31
CA ARG A 69 -44.02 30.05 12.66
C ARG A 69 -43.08 29.31 13.61
N LEU A 70 -42.23 28.44 13.08
CA LEU A 70 -41.18 27.74 13.81
C LEU A 70 -39.86 28.54 13.92
N GLY A 71 -39.85 29.79 13.42
CA GLY A 71 -38.68 30.68 13.48
C GLY A 71 -37.62 30.44 12.40
N VAL A 72 -37.92 29.61 11.39
CA VAL A 72 -37.02 29.29 10.27
C VAL A 72 -37.45 30.06 9.03
N MET A 73 -36.61 30.98 8.55
CA MET A 73 -36.82 31.64 7.26
C MET A 73 -36.11 30.85 6.17
N ALA A 74 -36.87 30.18 5.31
CA ALA A 74 -36.32 29.39 4.22
C ALA A 74 -37.06 29.67 2.89
N THR A 75 -36.34 29.60 1.78
CA THR A 75 -36.89 29.72 0.42
C THR A 75 -37.24 28.36 -0.18
N VAL A 76 -38.02 28.30 -1.28
CA VAL A 76 -38.52 27.03 -1.88
C VAL A 76 -37.40 26.03 -2.20
N ASN A 77 -36.23 26.51 -2.60
CA ASN A 77 -35.10 25.67 -3.01
C ASN A 77 -34.10 25.41 -1.88
N GLU A 78 -34.38 25.86 -0.66
CA GLU A 78 -33.48 25.74 0.48
C GLU A 78 -33.68 24.40 1.18
N THR A 79 -32.58 23.77 1.57
CA THR A 79 -32.59 22.44 2.19
C THR A 79 -32.83 22.55 3.68
N ILE A 80 -33.74 21.73 4.20
CA ILE A 80 -34.08 21.66 5.63
C ILE A 80 -33.83 20.25 6.17
N GLU A 81 -33.37 20.19 7.42
CA GLU A 81 -33.09 18.94 8.12
C GLU A 81 -34.38 18.25 8.58
N PHE A 82 -34.32 16.91 8.70
CA PHE A 82 -35.42 16.07 9.14
C PHE A 82 -36.10 16.57 10.44
N GLU A 83 -35.34 17.07 11.42
CA GLU A 83 -35.94 17.55 12.68
C GLU A 83 -36.87 18.76 12.48
N ILE A 84 -36.53 19.65 11.56
CA ILE A 84 -37.34 20.83 11.22
C ILE A 84 -38.51 20.39 10.35
N ALA A 85 -38.25 19.55 9.35
CA ALA A 85 -39.29 18.99 8.47
C ALA A 85 -40.35 18.19 9.25
N ALA A 86 -39.94 17.43 10.27
CA ALA A 86 -40.83 16.67 11.13
C ALA A 86 -41.71 17.58 12.01
N LYS A 87 -41.17 18.70 12.49
CA LYS A 87 -41.95 19.71 13.23
C LYS A 87 -42.97 20.41 12.33
N VAL A 88 -42.62 20.68 11.08
CA VAL A 88 -43.55 21.24 10.08
C VAL A 88 -44.70 20.26 9.83
N ALA A 89 -44.40 18.99 9.56
CA ALA A 89 -45.42 17.96 9.37
C ALA A 89 -46.33 17.77 10.60
N ALA A 90 -45.76 17.81 11.81
CA ALA A 90 -46.52 17.74 13.05
C ALA A 90 -47.48 18.95 13.23
N SER A 91 -47.13 20.13 12.72
CA SER A 91 -47.99 21.32 12.77
C SER A 91 -49.26 21.20 11.90
N PHE A 92 -49.27 20.23 10.97
CA PHE A 92 -50.40 19.89 10.11
C PHE A 92 -51.07 18.58 10.49
N GLU A 93 -50.82 18.07 11.71
CA GLU A 93 -51.35 16.80 12.23
C GLU A 93 -50.98 15.58 11.36
N ILE A 94 -49.90 15.68 10.58
CA ILE A 94 -49.36 14.57 9.79
C ILE A 94 -48.36 13.81 10.65
N GLY A 95 -48.66 12.54 10.92
CA GLY A 95 -47.71 11.65 11.59
C GLY A 95 -46.47 11.42 10.74
N VAL A 96 -45.29 11.64 11.30
CA VAL A 96 -44.02 11.39 10.61
C VAL A 96 -43.43 10.07 11.09
N LEU A 97 -43.18 9.17 10.16
CA LEU A 97 -42.35 8.01 10.43
C LEU A 97 -40.89 8.47 10.41
N LYS A 98 -40.19 8.37 11.54
CA LYS A 98 -38.72 8.52 11.56
C LYS A 98 -38.14 7.59 10.49
N PRO A 99 -37.11 8.01 9.73
CA PRO A 99 -36.37 7.11 8.86
C PRO A 99 -35.61 6.12 9.75
N LYS A 100 -36.33 5.11 10.24
CA LYS A 100 -35.75 3.81 10.54
C LYS A 100 -35.71 3.06 9.22
N ASP A 101 -34.51 2.96 8.69
CA ASP A 101 -34.05 1.77 7.99
C ASP A 101 -34.82 1.40 6.71
N ARG A 102 -35.33 2.39 5.96
CA ARG A 102 -35.79 2.16 4.57
C ARG A 102 -34.68 2.35 3.52
N GLU A 103 -33.44 2.64 3.96
CA GLU A 103 -32.23 2.39 3.17
C GLU A 103 -31.75 0.93 3.31
N GLU A 104 -32.20 0.16 4.31
CA GLU A 104 -31.82 -1.25 4.49
C GLU A 104 -32.68 -2.25 3.69
N SER A 105 -33.81 -1.83 3.11
CA SER A 105 -34.72 -2.74 2.37
C SER A 105 -34.51 -2.76 0.85
N ALA A 106 -33.72 -1.84 0.28
CA ALA A 106 -33.26 -1.91 -1.12
C ALA A 106 -31.75 -2.21 -1.24
N ALA A 107 -31.03 -2.15 -0.12
CA ALA A 107 -29.63 -2.55 0.01
C ALA A 107 -29.45 -4.01 0.47
N ALA A 108 -30.54 -4.75 0.70
CA ALA A 108 -30.50 -6.19 0.92
C ALA A 108 -30.54 -6.97 -0.41
N VAL A 109 -29.65 -6.63 -1.35
CA VAL A 109 -28.88 -7.71 -1.97
C VAL A 109 -27.80 -8.03 -0.93
N LYS A 110 -28.19 -8.76 0.12
CA LYS A 110 -27.25 -9.39 1.05
C LYS A 110 -26.56 -10.50 0.26
N VAL A 111 -25.58 -10.13 -0.55
CA VAL A 111 -24.51 -11.00 -1.02
C VAL A 111 -23.28 -10.43 -0.34
N GLY A 112 -22.77 -11.14 0.66
CA GLY A 112 -21.66 -10.65 1.48
C GLY A 112 -21.85 -10.75 3.00
N VAL A 113 -22.69 -11.67 3.47
CA VAL A 113 -22.55 -12.20 4.84
C VAL A 113 -22.33 -13.69 4.68
N ASP A 114 -21.18 -14.19 5.12
CA ASP A 114 -21.06 -15.59 5.53
C ASP A 114 -22.03 -15.75 6.70
N GLU A 115 -23.28 -16.11 6.40
CA GLU A 115 -24.17 -16.66 7.42
C GLU A 115 -23.49 -17.94 7.92
N GLU A 116 -22.87 -17.82 9.09
CA GLU A 116 -22.40 -18.96 9.85
C GLU A 116 -23.54 -19.98 9.97
N MET A 117 -23.22 -21.19 9.51
CA MET A 117 -23.78 -22.44 10.00
C MET A 117 -25.30 -22.57 9.97
N THR A 118 -25.85 -23.00 8.82
CA THR A 118 -26.87 -24.07 8.68
C THR A 118 -27.40 -24.07 7.25
N ASP A 119 -26.55 -24.42 6.28
CA ASP A 119 -27.03 -24.76 4.95
C ASP A 119 -26.97 -26.28 4.83
N ASP A 120 -28.11 -26.95 4.65
CA ASP A 120 -28.21 -28.41 4.50
C ASP A 120 -27.35 -28.94 3.33
N ASN A 121 -26.86 -28.05 2.46
CA ASN A 121 -26.02 -28.36 1.31
C ASN A 121 -24.51 -28.09 1.52
N SER A 122 -24.04 -27.88 2.75
CA SER A 122 -22.61 -27.71 3.01
C SER A 122 -21.83 -29.00 2.76
N VAL A 123 -20.80 -28.95 1.92
CA VAL A 123 -19.88 -30.08 1.66
C VAL A 123 -18.50 -29.78 2.21
N THR A 124 -17.73 -30.83 2.51
CA THR A 124 -16.32 -30.71 2.88
C THR A 124 -15.54 -30.06 1.75
N ARG A 125 -14.76 -29.04 2.05
CA ARG A 125 -13.92 -28.34 1.06
C ARG A 125 -12.43 -28.60 1.29
N PRO A 126 -11.59 -28.49 0.25
CA PRO A 126 -10.13 -28.51 0.39
C PRO A 126 -9.64 -27.42 1.34
N PRO A 127 -8.64 -27.67 2.21
CA PRO A 127 -8.01 -26.62 3.00
C PRO A 127 -7.19 -25.69 2.11
N VAL A 128 -7.19 -24.41 2.48
CA VAL A 128 -6.31 -23.39 1.91
C VAL A 128 -5.11 -23.22 2.82
N ILE A 129 -3.92 -23.41 2.26
CA ILE A 129 -2.66 -23.54 2.99
C ILE A 129 -1.70 -22.46 2.52
N THR A 130 -1.13 -21.71 3.45
CA THR A 130 -0.12 -20.70 3.13
C THR A 130 1.22 -21.09 3.72
N VAL A 131 2.27 -21.00 2.91
CA VAL A 131 3.63 -21.32 3.33
C VAL A 131 4.37 -20.04 3.71
N LEU A 132 4.80 -19.98 4.98
CA LEU A 132 5.45 -18.84 5.62
C LEU A 132 6.87 -19.22 6.06
N GLY A 133 7.71 -18.23 6.37
CA GLY A 133 9.06 -18.46 6.89
C GLY A 133 10.08 -17.42 6.43
N HIS A 134 11.31 -17.53 6.92
CA HIS A 134 12.42 -16.64 6.58
C HIS A 134 12.89 -16.82 5.12
N VAL A 135 13.61 -15.83 4.60
CA VAL A 135 14.35 -15.95 3.33
C VAL A 135 15.35 -17.11 3.45
N ASP A 136 15.59 -17.83 2.35
CA ASP A 136 16.53 -18.98 2.28
C ASP A 136 16.22 -20.20 3.16
N HIS A 137 15.07 -20.24 3.82
CA HIS A 137 14.58 -21.46 4.50
C HIS A 137 14.00 -22.51 3.53
N GLY A 138 14.04 -22.26 2.22
CA GLY A 138 13.62 -23.22 1.20
C GLY A 138 12.10 -23.35 1.00
N LYS A 139 11.34 -22.27 1.21
CA LYS A 139 9.87 -22.22 0.96
C LYS A 139 9.52 -22.57 -0.49
N THR A 140 10.13 -21.87 -1.45
CA THR A 140 9.92 -22.11 -2.89
C THR A 140 10.34 -23.52 -3.26
N THR A 141 11.48 -24.01 -2.74
CA THR A 141 11.95 -25.38 -2.96
C THR A 141 10.96 -26.42 -2.43
N LEU A 142 10.36 -26.18 -1.25
CA LEU A 142 9.34 -27.07 -0.68
C LEU A 142 8.08 -27.08 -1.55
N LEU A 143 7.62 -25.91 -1.98
CA LEU A 143 6.47 -25.78 -2.87
C LEU A 143 6.73 -26.46 -4.22
N ASP A 144 7.93 -26.32 -4.80
CA ASP A 144 8.35 -27.02 -6.02
C ASP A 144 8.31 -28.54 -5.87
N ALA A 145 8.85 -29.04 -4.76
CA ALA A 145 8.85 -30.46 -4.47
C ALA A 145 7.42 -31.01 -4.30
N ILE A 146 6.52 -30.23 -3.67
CA ILE A 146 5.09 -30.53 -3.55
C ILE A 146 4.38 -30.47 -4.92
N ARG A 147 4.76 -29.52 -5.79
CA ARG A 147 4.21 -29.39 -7.16
C ARG A 147 4.58 -30.55 -8.08
N GLY A 148 5.64 -31.30 -7.76
CA GLY A 148 6.12 -32.41 -8.59
C GLY A 148 6.81 -31.97 -9.89
N ALA A 149 7.18 -30.68 -10.02
CA ALA A 149 7.79 -30.10 -11.22
C ALA A 149 9.05 -29.28 -10.89
N LYS A 150 10.12 -29.49 -11.66
CA LYS A 150 11.34 -28.66 -11.68
C LYS A 150 11.03 -27.28 -12.28
N VAL A 151 10.52 -26.34 -11.48
CA VAL A 151 10.30 -24.93 -11.93
C VAL A 151 11.51 -24.03 -11.66
N VAL A 152 12.46 -24.50 -10.84
CA VAL A 152 13.69 -23.77 -10.42
C VAL A 152 14.57 -23.31 -11.60
N ASP A 153 14.53 -23.95 -12.76
CA ASP A 153 15.42 -23.62 -13.89
C ASP A 153 14.88 -22.52 -14.83
N SER A 154 13.66 -22.02 -14.62
CA SER A 154 13.03 -21.05 -15.55
C SER A 154 12.71 -19.68 -14.97
N GLU A 155 12.80 -19.51 -13.64
CA GLU A 155 12.57 -18.21 -12.99
C GLU A 155 13.91 -17.49 -12.79
N ALA A 156 14.03 -16.29 -13.38
CA ALA A 156 15.24 -15.49 -13.23
C ALA A 156 15.41 -15.08 -11.76
N GLY A 157 16.44 -15.62 -11.09
CA GLY A 157 16.80 -15.25 -9.72
C GLY A 157 16.24 -16.14 -8.60
N GLY A 158 15.60 -17.28 -8.91
CA GLY A 158 15.20 -18.28 -7.90
C GLY A 158 14.03 -17.86 -6.99
N ILE A 159 13.17 -16.95 -7.45
CA ILE A 159 11.96 -16.49 -6.76
C ILE A 159 10.70 -16.90 -7.53
N THR A 160 9.62 -17.25 -6.82
CA THR A 160 8.33 -17.65 -7.43
C THR A 160 7.67 -16.48 -8.15
N GLN A 161 7.39 -16.61 -9.45
CA GLN A 161 6.77 -15.60 -10.33
C GLN A 161 5.49 -16.09 -11.04
N SER A 162 5.20 -17.40 -11.02
CA SER A 162 3.95 -17.98 -11.54
C SER A 162 2.81 -17.91 -10.51
N ILE A 163 1.54 -17.98 -10.97
CA ILE A 163 0.30 -17.88 -10.16
C ILE A 163 0.56 -18.32 -8.72
N GLY A 164 0.46 -17.39 -7.77
CA GLY A 164 0.78 -17.62 -6.36
C GLY A 164 -0.16 -18.58 -5.63
N ALA A 165 -0.94 -19.41 -6.34
CA ALA A 165 -1.72 -20.48 -5.76
C ALA A 165 -1.96 -21.66 -6.72
N TYR A 166 -1.91 -22.88 -6.20
CA TYR A 166 -2.13 -24.12 -6.96
C TYR A 166 -2.78 -25.19 -6.07
N GLN A 167 -3.29 -26.26 -6.69
CA GLN A 167 -3.99 -27.33 -5.97
C GLN A 167 -3.32 -28.68 -6.23
N VAL A 168 -2.98 -29.41 -5.16
CA VAL A 168 -2.38 -30.76 -5.24
C VAL A 168 -3.40 -31.80 -4.83
N ASN A 169 -3.38 -32.96 -5.48
CA ASN A 169 -4.21 -34.09 -5.12
C ASN A 169 -3.36 -35.14 -4.38
N LYS A 170 -3.77 -35.46 -3.15
CA LYS A 170 -3.20 -36.52 -2.32
C LYS A 170 -4.34 -37.50 -2.00
N ASP A 171 -4.24 -38.72 -2.50
CA ASP A 171 -5.19 -39.82 -2.23
C ASP A 171 -6.67 -39.50 -2.49
N GLY A 172 -6.95 -38.60 -3.46
CA GLY A 172 -8.31 -38.19 -3.83
C GLY A 172 -8.83 -36.97 -3.06
N GLN A 173 -8.06 -36.44 -2.11
CA GLN A 173 -8.31 -35.18 -1.41
C GLN A 173 -7.43 -34.08 -2.01
N PHE A 174 -8.01 -32.89 -2.19
CA PHE A 174 -7.30 -31.74 -2.72
C PHE A 174 -6.76 -30.86 -1.60
N LEU A 175 -5.57 -30.29 -1.80
CA LEU A 175 -4.88 -29.35 -0.92
C LEU A 175 -4.56 -28.10 -1.72
N THR A 176 -4.97 -26.92 -1.26
CA THR A 176 -4.74 -25.68 -2.00
C THR A 176 -3.61 -24.91 -1.37
N PHE A 177 -2.52 -24.70 -2.08
CA PHE A 177 -1.37 -23.94 -1.61
C PHE A 177 -1.42 -22.52 -2.15
N ILE A 178 -1.13 -21.53 -1.29
CA ILE A 178 -0.86 -20.15 -1.64
C ILE A 178 0.63 -19.89 -1.37
N ASP A 179 1.38 -19.60 -2.42
CA ASP A 179 2.76 -19.15 -2.34
C ASP A 179 2.79 -17.63 -2.13
N THR A 180 3.04 -17.20 -0.89
CA THR A 180 3.26 -15.79 -0.59
C THR A 180 4.77 -15.49 -0.57
N PRO A 181 5.25 -14.51 -1.36
CA PRO A 181 6.64 -14.07 -1.32
C PRO A 181 7.11 -13.69 0.09
N GLY A 182 8.30 -14.17 0.49
CA GLY A 182 8.81 -14.06 1.87
C GLY A 182 9.37 -12.71 2.30
N HIS A 183 9.42 -11.68 1.45
CA HIS A 183 10.08 -10.40 1.77
C HIS A 183 9.20 -9.51 2.68
N ALA A 184 9.81 -8.79 3.63
CA ALA A 184 9.18 -7.76 4.47
C ALA A 184 8.40 -6.67 3.70
N ALA A 185 8.65 -6.46 2.40
CA ALA A 185 7.89 -5.50 1.58
C ALA A 185 6.47 -6.00 1.22
N PHE A 186 6.19 -7.29 1.48
CA PHE A 186 4.94 -7.96 1.11
C PHE A 186 4.02 -8.28 2.30
N THR A 187 4.17 -7.54 3.40
CA THR A 187 3.33 -7.68 4.61
C THR A 187 1.82 -7.64 4.29
N GLN A 188 1.39 -6.87 3.29
CA GLN A 188 -0.02 -6.85 2.86
C GLN A 188 -0.47 -8.15 2.17
N MET A 189 0.39 -8.81 1.39
CA MET A 189 0.07 -10.11 0.79
C MET A 189 0.03 -11.21 1.85
N ARG A 190 0.87 -11.12 2.90
CA ARG A 190 0.76 -12.02 4.07
C ARG A 190 -0.52 -11.77 4.87
N ALA A 191 -0.86 -10.50 5.12
CA ALA A 191 -2.10 -10.14 5.83
C ALA A 191 -3.36 -10.52 5.03
N SER A 192 -3.30 -10.45 3.69
CA SER A 192 -4.40 -10.86 2.81
C SER A 192 -4.47 -12.39 2.67
N GLY A 193 -3.33 -13.07 2.61
CA GLY A 193 -3.24 -14.54 2.65
C GLY A 193 -3.85 -15.07 3.95
N ALA A 194 -3.39 -14.58 5.11
CA ALA A 194 -3.80 -15.03 6.43
C ALA A 194 -5.31 -14.91 6.73
N GLN A 195 -6.06 -14.03 6.05
CA GLN A 195 -7.53 -13.96 6.20
C GLN A 195 -8.28 -15.06 5.44
N VAL A 196 -7.60 -15.73 4.51
CA VAL A 196 -8.17 -16.69 3.57
C VAL A 196 -7.61 -18.09 3.81
N THR A 197 -6.45 -18.16 4.47
CA THR A 197 -5.79 -19.39 4.88
C THR A 197 -6.57 -20.11 5.99
N ASP A 198 -6.75 -21.41 5.82
CA ASP A 198 -7.29 -22.31 6.84
C ASP A 198 -6.18 -22.88 7.74
N ILE A 199 -4.98 -23.14 7.16
CA ILE A 199 -3.80 -23.70 7.85
C ILE A 199 -2.51 -23.02 7.37
N ALA A 200 -1.63 -22.62 8.27
CA ALA A 200 -0.33 -22.04 7.93
C ALA A 200 0.80 -23.08 8.09
N VAL A 201 1.70 -23.18 7.11
CA VAL A 201 2.93 -23.98 7.21
C VAL A 201 4.11 -23.03 7.43
N LEU A 202 4.76 -23.11 8.58
CA LEU A 202 5.96 -22.32 8.89
C LEU A 202 7.22 -23.15 8.58
N VAL A 203 7.99 -22.69 7.59
CA VAL A 203 9.23 -23.34 7.17
C VAL A 203 10.41 -22.77 7.96
N ILE A 204 11.09 -23.64 8.71
CA ILE A 204 12.27 -23.33 9.51
C ILE A 204 13.41 -24.20 9.04
N ALA A 205 14.54 -23.61 8.67
CA ALA A 205 15.69 -24.40 8.29
C ALA A 205 16.39 -24.98 9.54
N ALA A 206 16.76 -26.25 9.49
CA ALA A 206 17.37 -26.97 10.62
C ALA A 206 18.78 -26.49 10.96
N ASP A 207 19.47 -25.84 10.02
CA ASP A 207 20.81 -25.25 10.18
C ASP A 207 20.77 -23.84 10.82
N ASP A 208 19.78 -23.04 10.40
CA ASP A 208 19.63 -21.65 10.83
C ASP A 208 18.80 -21.50 12.12
N GLY A 209 17.67 -22.23 12.22
CA GLY A 209 16.72 -22.14 13.31
C GLY A 209 15.71 -20.99 13.16
N VAL A 210 15.15 -20.53 14.29
CA VAL A 210 14.13 -19.46 14.30
C VAL A 210 14.77 -18.10 14.05
N MET A 211 14.27 -17.39 13.03
CA MET A 211 14.75 -16.06 12.62
C MET A 211 13.67 -14.99 12.82
N PRO A 212 14.00 -13.68 12.83
CA PRO A 212 13.03 -12.60 13.07
C PRO A 212 11.80 -12.61 12.15
N GLN A 213 11.95 -13.00 10.88
CA GLN A 213 10.83 -13.10 9.94
C GLN A 213 9.92 -14.31 10.24
N SER A 214 10.48 -15.38 10.82
CA SER A 214 9.69 -16.51 11.31
C SER A 214 8.82 -16.08 12.50
N LEU A 215 9.35 -15.23 13.39
CA LEU A 215 8.57 -14.64 14.49
C LEU A 215 7.43 -13.78 13.98
N GLU A 216 7.69 -12.93 13.01
CA GLU A 216 6.64 -12.12 12.38
C GLU A 216 5.53 -13.01 11.79
N ALA A 217 5.91 -14.11 11.11
CA ALA A 217 4.95 -15.06 10.55
C ALA A 217 4.11 -15.76 11.64
N ILE A 218 4.72 -16.11 12.77
CA ILE A 218 4.02 -16.68 13.93
C ILE A 218 2.99 -15.70 14.48
N ASP A 219 3.38 -14.44 14.66
CA ASP A 219 2.50 -13.40 15.17
C ASP A 219 1.29 -13.16 14.26
N HIS A 220 1.51 -13.14 12.94
CA HIS A 220 0.41 -13.00 11.95
C HIS A 220 -0.56 -14.18 12.01
N ALA A 221 -0.04 -15.42 12.06
CA ALA A 221 -0.89 -16.61 12.13
C ALA A 221 -1.68 -16.68 13.45
N ARG A 222 -1.05 -16.34 14.58
CA ARG A 222 -1.74 -16.24 15.89
C ARG A 222 -2.82 -15.15 15.89
N ALA A 223 -2.51 -13.97 15.34
CA ALA A 223 -3.49 -12.87 15.25
C ALA A 223 -4.69 -13.22 14.37
N ALA A 224 -4.50 -14.09 13.37
CA ALA A 224 -5.54 -14.59 12.49
C ALA A 224 -6.27 -15.84 13.03
N ASN A 225 -5.87 -16.40 14.18
CA ASN A 225 -6.34 -17.68 14.71
C ASN A 225 -6.21 -18.85 13.73
N VAL A 226 -5.15 -18.85 12.92
CA VAL A 226 -4.86 -19.92 11.96
C VAL A 226 -3.91 -20.93 12.61
N PRO A 227 -4.23 -22.25 12.63
CA PRO A 227 -3.32 -23.25 13.15
C PRO A 227 -2.04 -23.33 12.32
N ILE A 228 -0.93 -23.56 13.01
CA ILE A 228 0.41 -23.58 12.41
C ILE A 228 0.94 -25.02 12.42
N ILE A 229 1.45 -25.48 11.29
CA ILE A 229 2.29 -26.68 11.18
C ILE A 229 3.74 -26.21 10.93
N ILE A 230 4.69 -26.80 11.65
CA ILE A 230 6.11 -26.50 11.44
C ILE A 230 6.69 -27.51 10.46
N ALA A 231 7.30 -27.02 9.37
CA ALA A 231 8.13 -27.81 8.48
C ALA A 231 9.61 -27.50 8.74
N ILE A 232 10.32 -28.42 9.41
CA ILE A 232 11.75 -28.27 9.70
C ILE A 232 12.54 -28.73 8.48
N ASN A 233 12.96 -27.79 7.64
CA ASN A 233 13.55 -28.02 6.33
C ASN A 233 15.08 -28.17 6.38
N LYS A 234 15.68 -28.60 5.26
CA LYS A 234 17.12 -28.85 5.08
C LYS A 234 17.69 -29.94 5.98
N MET A 235 16.93 -31.00 6.25
CA MET A 235 17.41 -32.17 7.00
C MET A 235 18.58 -32.92 6.32
N ASP A 236 18.85 -32.63 5.05
CA ASP A 236 20.01 -33.12 4.32
C ASP A 236 21.31 -32.34 4.58
N ALA A 237 21.24 -31.15 5.20
CA ALA A 237 22.40 -30.34 5.50
C ALA A 237 23.25 -30.96 6.63
N PRO A 238 24.59 -30.91 6.55
CA PRO A 238 25.46 -31.51 7.56
C PRO A 238 25.37 -30.85 8.95
N GLY A 239 24.79 -29.65 9.02
CA GLY A 239 24.54 -28.91 10.27
C GLY A 239 23.08 -28.93 10.74
N ALA A 240 22.23 -29.81 10.19
CA ALA A 240 20.82 -29.89 10.56
C ALA A 240 20.66 -30.37 12.01
N ASP A 241 20.00 -29.55 12.85
CA ASP A 241 19.74 -29.85 14.25
C ASP A 241 18.27 -29.58 14.59
N ILE A 242 17.49 -30.67 14.70
CA ILE A 242 16.06 -30.61 14.99
C ILE A 242 15.79 -30.19 16.45
N ASP A 243 16.65 -30.59 17.39
CA ASP A 243 16.48 -30.33 18.81
C ASP A 243 16.71 -28.85 19.09
N ARG A 244 17.70 -28.24 18.41
CA ARG A 244 17.93 -26.79 18.46
C ARG A 244 16.73 -26.01 17.93
N ALA A 245 16.17 -26.39 16.77
CA ALA A 245 15.00 -25.72 16.21
C ALA A 245 13.78 -25.82 17.14
N ASN A 246 13.52 -27.01 17.71
CA ASN A 246 12.44 -27.24 18.66
C ASN A 246 12.62 -26.44 19.96
N ALA A 247 13.84 -26.36 20.49
CA ALA A 247 14.14 -25.56 21.67
C ALA A 247 13.85 -24.07 21.44
N GLN A 248 14.26 -23.54 20.29
CA GLN A 248 13.99 -22.14 19.92
C GLN A 248 12.49 -21.87 19.70
N LEU A 249 11.76 -22.82 19.09
CA LEU A 249 10.30 -22.70 18.98
C LEU A 249 9.62 -22.64 20.35
N ALA A 250 10.08 -23.43 21.31
CA ALA A 250 9.56 -23.43 22.68
C ALA A 250 9.82 -22.10 23.40
N GLU A 251 10.96 -21.43 23.15
CA GLU A 251 11.23 -20.07 23.66
C GLU A 251 10.21 -19.03 23.17
N HIS A 252 9.60 -19.29 22.01
CA HIS A 252 8.55 -18.46 21.42
C HIS A 252 7.13 -19.01 21.65
N GLU A 253 6.96 -19.82 22.69
CA GLU A 253 5.67 -20.40 23.11
C GLU A 253 5.04 -21.34 22.06
N ILE A 254 5.83 -21.85 21.12
CA ILE A 254 5.40 -22.92 20.20
C ILE A 254 5.97 -24.23 20.73
N ILE A 255 5.12 -25.00 21.42
CA ILE A 255 5.51 -26.30 21.96
C ILE A 255 5.13 -27.36 20.94
N VAL A 256 6.13 -28.07 20.44
CA VAL A 256 5.93 -29.16 19.47
C VAL A 256 5.41 -30.42 20.16
N GLU A 257 4.74 -31.29 19.41
CA GLU A 257 4.15 -32.55 19.94
C GLU A 257 5.17 -33.44 20.68
N SER A 258 6.42 -33.50 20.21
CA SER A 258 7.48 -34.28 20.85
C SER A 258 7.85 -33.78 22.26
N TYR A 259 7.51 -32.53 22.58
CA TYR A 259 7.70 -31.89 23.89
C TYR A 259 6.39 -31.82 24.68
N GLY A 260 5.34 -32.49 24.22
CA GLY A 260 4.01 -32.53 24.86
C GLY A 260 3.12 -31.33 24.53
N GLY A 261 3.42 -30.60 23.46
CA GLY A 261 2.57 -29.51 22.95
C GLY A 261 1.54 -29.98 21.92
N ASP A 262 0.91 -29.01 21.27
CA ASP A 262 -0.17 -29.16 20.28
C ASP A 262 0.27 -28.88 18.83
N THR A 263 1.48 -28.34 18.65
CA THR A 263 1.98 -27.95 17.33
C THR A 263 2.67 -29.14 16.65
N VAL A 264 2.17 -29.53 15.49
CA VAL A 264 2.78 -30.58 14.66
C VAL A 264 4.07 -30.05 14.03
N ALA A 265 5.17 -30.78 14.20
CA ALA A 265 6.46 -30.46 13.60
C ALA A 265 6.96 -31.64 12.75
N VAL A 266 7.07 -31.42 11.44
CA VAL A 266 7.48 -32.45 10.47
C VAL A 266 8.88 -32.13 9.95
N PRO A 267 9.86 -33.04 10.12
CA PRO A 267 11.17 -32.90 9.52
C PRO A 267 11.09 -33.17 8.01
N VAL A 268 11.57 -32.24 7.20
CA VAL A 268 11.51 -32.33 5.73
C VAL A 268 12.87 -32.03 5.08
N SER A 269 13.14 -32.68 3.96
CA SER A 269 14.18 -32.26 3.02
C SER A 269 13.52 -31.94 1.69
N ALA A 270 13.28 -30.65 1.43
CA ALA A 270 12.69 -30.20 0.17
C ALA A 270 13.52 -30.61 -1.06
N LEU A 271 14.86 -30.72 -0.91
CA LEU A 271 15.76 -31.11 -1.99
C LEU A 271 15.67 -32.61 -2.33
N LYS A 272 15.58 -33.48 -1.30
CA LYS A 272 15.50 -34.94 -1.48
C LYS A 272 14.06 -35.45 -1.63
N GLY A 273 13.07 -34.63 -1.27
CA GLY A 273 11.66 -35.02 -1.20
C GLY A 273 11.30 -35.86 0.04
N GLU A 274 12.20 -35.97 1.02
CA GLU A 274 11.96 -36.72 2.27
C GLU A 274 11.02 -35.93 3.20
N GLY A 275 10.06 -36.61 3.84
CA GLY A 275 9.12 -36.00 4.79
C GLY A 275 7.97 -35.18 4.18
N ILE A 276 7.96 -34.97 2.85
CA ILE A 276 6.87 -34.22 2.19
C ILE A 276 5.55 -34.97 2.28
N ASP A 277 5.57 -36.29 2.13
CA ASP A 277 4.35 -37.10 2.20
C ASP A 277 3.72 -37.02 3.60
N GLU A 278 4.54 -37.11 4.65
CA GLU A 278 4.14 -36.94 6.05
C GLU A 278 3.58 -35.53 6.34
N LEU A 279 4.16 -34.50 5.71
CA LEU A 279 3.66 -33.12 5.80
C LEU A 279 2.26 -32.99 5.17
N LEU A 280 2.04 -33.58 3.99
CA LEU A 280 0.74 -33.57 3.32
C LEU A 280 -0.32 -34.35 4.11
N GLU A 281 0.05 -35.49 4.69
CA GLU A 281 -0.84 -36.27 5.58
C GLU A 281 -1.22 -35.48 6.83
N SER A 282 -0.25 -34.79 7.44
CA SER A 282 -0.50 -33.93 8.61
C SER A 282 -1.44 -32.78 8.28
N LEU A 283 -1.29 -32.16 7.11
CA LEU A 283 -2.18 -31.09 6.63
C LEU A 283 -3.61 -31.60 6.42
N LEU A 284 -3.77 -32.78 5.83
CA LEU A 284 -5.09 -33.40 5.67
C LEU A 284 -5.75 -33.69 7.02
N LEU A 285 -4.99 -34.27 7.97
CA LEU A 285 -5.50 -34.58 9.30
C LEU A 285 -6.01 -33.33 10.04
N ILE A 286 -5.23 -32.24 10.02
CA ILE A 286 -5.66 -30.97 10.65
C ILE A 286 -6.91 -30.41 9.97
N SER A 287 -7.00 -30.52 8.64
CA SER A 287 -8.18 -30.06 7.90
C SER A 287 -9.45 -30.83 8.25
N GLU A 288 -9.34 -32.13 8.56
CA GLU A 288 -10.46 -32.95 9.02
C GLU A 288 -10.92 -32.55 10.41
N ILE A 289 -9.98 -32.23 11.32
CA ILE A 289 -10.28 -31.74 12.67
C ILE A 289 -10.99 -30.37 12.61
N GLN A 290 -10.63 -29.51 11.66
CA GLN A 290 -11.27 -28.20 11.47
C GLN A 290 -12.68 -28.27 10.86
N GLU A 291 -13.11 -29.44 10.34
CA GLU A 291 -14.38 -29.63 9.65
C GLU A 291 -14.69 -28.56 8.58
N LEU A 292 -13.73 -28.26 7.72
CA LEU A 292 -13.86 -27.20 6.71
C LEU A 292 -15.03 -27.47 5.75
N LYS A 293 -16.04 -26.59 5.77
CA LYS A 293 -17.26 -26.71 4.96
C LYS A 293 -17.45 -25.50 4.04
N ALA A 294 -18.02 -25.73 2.86
CA ALA A 294 -18.57 -24.69 2.01
C ALA A 294 -19.79 -25.18 1.23
N ASN A 295 -20.66 -24.26 0.82
CA ASN A 295 -21.75 -24.56 -0.10
C ASN A 295 -21.31 -24.27 -1.56
N PRO A 296 -21.26 -25.28 -2.45
CA PRO A 296 -20.94 -25.07 -3.87
C PRO A 296 -22.16 -24.58 -4.68
N ASN A 297 -23.39 -24.76 -4.20
CA ASN A 297 -24.62 -24.47 -4.96
C ASN A 297 -24.98 -22.98 -5.02
N ARG A 298 -24.19 -22.11 -4.40
CA ARG A 298 -24.40 -20.65 -4.42
C ARG A 298 -23.54 -19.97 -5.51
N PRO A 299 -23.88 -18.74 -5.93
CA PRO A 299 -22.97 -17.95 -6.76
C PRO A 299 -21.59 -17.82 -6.10
N GLY A 300 -20.54 -17.91 -6.90
CA GLY A 300 -19.17 -17.84 -6.41
C GLY A 300 -18.87 -16.53 -5.67
N ILE A 301 -18.32 -16.66 -4.46
CA ILE A 301 -17.78 -15.58 -3.65
C ILE A 301 -16.36 -15.96 -3.29
N GLY A 302 -15.46 -14.98 -3.31
CA GLY A 302 -14.09 -15.21 -2.90
C GLY A 302 -13.28 -13.93 -2.84
N VAL A 303 -11.98 -14.08 -3.00
CA VAL A 303 -11.00 -13.02 -2.78
C VAL A 303 -9.99 -12.97 -3.90
N VAL A 304 -9.55 -11.77 -4.24
CA VAL A 304 -8.47 -11.53 -5.18
C VAL A 304 -7.14 -11.77 -4.48
N ILE A 305 -6.36 -12.72 -4.99
CA ILE A 305 -4.98 -12.95 -4.52
C ILE A 305 -4.10 -11.86 -5.13
N GLU A 306 -4.09 -11.78 -6.47
CA GLU A 306 -3.24 -10.89 -7.25
C GLU A 306 -3.93 -10.43 -8.53
N SER A 307 -3.49 -9.29 -9.07
CA SER A 307 -3.97 -8.82 -10.37
C SER A 307 -2.88 -8.07 -11.14
N HIS A 308 -2.93 -8.18 -12.46
CA HIS A 308 -2.01 -7.51 -13.36
C HIS A 308 -2.68 -7.20 -14.72
N MET A 309 -2.04 -6.34 -15.51
CA MET A 309 -2.50 -5.95 -16.83
C MET A 309 -1.66 -6.65 -17.91
N ASP A 310 -2.24 -7.62 -18.61
CA ASP A 310 -1.60 -8.29 -19.75
C ASP A 310 -1.90 -7.52 -21.04
N ARG A 311 -0.87 -7.27 -21.86
CA ARG A 311 -0.98 -6.53 -23.13
C ARG A 311 -1.88 -7.21 -24.18
N SER A 312 -1.93 -8.53 -24.16
CA SER A 312 -2.65 -9.36 -25.13
C SER A 312 -4.01 -9.84 -24.61
N ARG A 313 -4.11 -10.10 -23.31
CA ARG A 313 -5.30 -10.71 -22.68
C ARG A 313 -6.16 -9.71 -21.92
N GLY A 314 -5.65 -8.51 -21.62
CA GLY A 314 -6.35 -7.47 -20.85
C GLY A 314 -6.17 -7.66 -19.34
N ALA A 315 -7.17 -7.27 -18.55
CA ALA A 315 -7.09 -7.39 -17.09
C ALA A 315 -7.17 -8.86 -16.66
N VAL A 316 -6.17 -9.27 -15.89
CA VAL A 316 -6.03 -10.62 -15.34
C VAL A 316 -6.06 -10.51 -13.83
N ALA A 317 -6.87 -11.34 -13.19
CA ALA A 317 -6.92 -11.43 -11.73
C ALA A 317 -6.88 -12.89 -11.29
N SER A 318 -5.90 -13.23 -10.46
CA SER A 318 -5.82 -14.49 -9.74
C SER A 318 -6.71 -14.41 -8.52
N VAL A 319 -7.72 -15.27 -8.44
CA VAL A 319 -8.73 -15.26 -7.38
C VAL A 319 -8.85 -16.63 -6.73
N LEU A 320 -9.17 -16.64 -5.44
CA LEU A 320 -9.49 -17.85 -4.70
C LEU A 320 -10.97 -17.87 -4.37
N VAL A 321 -11.67 -18.91 -4.83
CA VAL A 321 -13.09 -19.11 -4.54
C VAL A 321 -13.24 -19.57 -3.09
N LYS A 322 -13.87 -18.77 -2.22
CA LYS A 322 -14.14 -19.18 -0.84
C LYS A 322 -15.35 -20.10 -0.76
N SER A 323 -16.37 -19.79 -1.56
CA SER A 323 -17.63 -20.53 -1.55
C SER A 323 -18.44 -20.29 -2.81
N GLY A 324 -19.40 -21.18 -3.06
CA GLY A 324 -20.13 -21.20 -4.32
C GLY A 324 -19.28 -21.72 -5.47
N THR A 325 -19.78 -21.52 -6.68
CA THR A 325 -19.12 -21.96 -7.90
C THR A 325 -19.06 -20.83 -8.92
N VAL A 326 -17.89 -20.69 -9.54
CA VAL A 326 -17.63 -19.71 -10.60
C VAL A 326 -17.58 -20.43 -11.94
N ARG A 327 -18.30 -19.91 -12.94
CA ARG A 327 -18.35 -20.50 -14.29
C ARG A 327 -17.90 -19.52 -15.35
N ASN A 328 -17.40 -20.08 -16.45
CA ASN A 328 -17.05 -19.25 -17.60
C ASN A 328 -18.32 -18.58 -18.17
N GLY A 329 -18.25 -17.27 -18.42
CA GLY A 329 -19.38 -16.46 -18.89
C GLY A 329 -20.18 -15.76 -17.80
N ASP A 330 -19.88 -15.99 -16.52
CA ASP A 330 -20.53 -15.31 -15.40
C ASP A 330 -20.16 -13.82 -15.34
N ASN A 331 -21.05 -13.02 -14.73
CA ASN A 331 -20.74 -11.62 -14.41
C ASN A 331 -20.10 -11.57 -13.03
N ILE A 332 -18.93 -10.93 -12.94
CA ILE A 332 -18.14 -10.84 -11.73
C ILE A 332 -17.95 -9.37 -11.35
N ALA A 333 -18.04 -9.08 -10.06
CA ALA A 333 -17.70 -7.79 -9.47
C ALA A 333 -16.59 -8.02 -8.43
N ALA A 334 -15.39 -7.51 -8.69
CA ALA A 334 -14.23 -7.64 -7.82
C ALA A 334 -13.80 -6.25 -7.35
N GLY A 335 -13.93 -5.97 -6.05
CA GLY A 335 -13.70 -4.63 -5.49
C GLY A 335 -14.56 -3.57 -6.18
N MET A 336 -13.89 -2.59 -6.80
CA MET A 336 -14.50 -1.51 -7.58
C MET A 336 -14.62 -1.81 -9.09
N PHE A 337 -14.17 -2.99 -9.53
CA PHE A 337 -14.14 -3.38 -10.93
C PHE A 337 -15.20 -4.44 -11.22
N ARG A 338 -15.65 -4.50 -12.46
CA ARG A 338 -16.63 -5.50 -12.91
C ARG A 338 -16.30 -6.01 -14.30
N GLY A 339 -16.81 -7.18 -14.63
CA GLY A 339 -16.63 -7.72 -15.95
C GLY A 339 -17.44 -8.98 -16.17
N ARG A 340 -17.24 -9.55 -17.34
CA ARG A 340 -17.75 -10.87 -17.68
C ARG A 340 -16.58 -11.79 -17.87
N ILE A 341 -16.62 -12.93 -17.20
CA ILE A 341 -15.56 -13.95 -17.28
C ILE A 341 -15.52 -14.46 -18.72
N LYS A 342 -14.39 -14.27 -19.39
CA LYS A 342 -14.15 -14.74 -20.77
C LYS A 342 -13.48 -16.11 -20.80
N SER A 343 -12.59 -16.32 -19.85
CA SER A 343 -11.80 -17.53 -19.69
C SER A 343 -11.35 -17.63 -18.24
N MET A 344 -11.21 -18.87 -17.77
CA MET A 344 -10.64 -19.20 -16.47
C MET A 344 -9.50 -20.20 -16.68
N VAL A 345 -8.42 -20.04 -15.95
CA VAL A 345 -7.24 -20.92 -16.00
C VAL A 345 -6.91 -21.35 -14.57
N ASP A 346 -6.54 -22.62 -14.37
CA ASP A 346 -6.10 -23.13 -13.06
C ASP A 346 -4.63 -22.75 -12.75
N GLY A 347 -4.16 -23.08 -11.55
CA GLY A 347 -2.77 -22.84 -11.12
C GLY A 347 -1.70 -23.62 -11.91
N PHE A 348 -2.08 -24.56 -12.78
CA PHE A 348 -1.17 -25.29 -13.67
C PHE A 348 -1.22 -24.79 -15.12
N GLY A 349 -2.02 -23.75 -15.42
CA GLY A 349 -2.15 -23.19 -16.76
C GLY A 349 -3.20 -23.89 -17.64
N ASN A 350 -4.01 -24.81 -17.10
CA ASN A 350 -5.06 -25.47 -17.87
C ASN A 350 -6.35 -24.64 -17.84
N VAL A 351 -7.03 -24.58 -19.00
CA VAL A 351 -8.31 -23.86 -19.11
C VAL A 351 -9.41 -24.65 -18.41
N VAL A 352 -10.10 -24.02 -17.46
CA VAL A 352 -11.20 -24.61 -16.70
C VAL A 352 -12.53 -23.92 -17.02
N THR A 353 -13.62 -24.69 -16.94
CA THR A 353 -14.98 -24.19 -17.24
C THR A 353 -15.78 -23.86 -15.98
N GLU A 354 -15.43 -24.49 -14.87
CA GLU A 354 -16.07 -24.37 -13.57
C GLU A 354 -15.00 -24.46 -12.48
N ALA A 355 -15.15 -23.64 -11.43
CA ALA A 355 -14.27 -23.62 -10.27
C ALA A 355 -15.10 -23.63 -8.99
N GLY A 356 -14.87 -24.63 -8.15
CA GLY A 356 -15.58 -24.82 -6.88
C GLY A 356 -14.89 -24.11 -5.71
N PRO A 357 -15.40 -24.31 -4.48
CA PRO A 357 -14.78 -23.78 -3.27
C PRO A 357 -13.34 -24.25 -3.08
N SER A 358 -12.50 -23.36 -2.55
CA SER A 358 -11.06 -23.49 -2.37
C SER A 358 -10.25 -23.68 -3.66
N THR A 359 -10.84 -23.52 -4.86
CA THR A 359 -10.06 -23.61 -6.11
C THR A 359 -9.47 -22.24 -6.49
N PRO A 360 -8.14 -22.13 -6.68
CA PRO A 360 -7.52 -20.92 -7.21
C PRO A 360 -7.67 -20.89 -8.74
N ILE A 361 -8.12 -19.77 -9.28
CA ILE A 361 -8.28 -19.57 -10.72
C ILE A 361 -7.81 -18.18 -11.16
N GLU A 362 -7.24 -18.11 -12.35
CA GLU A 362 -6.96 -16.88 -13.05
C GLU A 362 -8.16 -16.51 -13.92
N VAL A 363 -8.76 -15.35 -13.65
CA VAL A 363 -9.95 -14.83 -14.33
C VAL A 363 -9.58 -13.73 -15.31
N LEU A 364 -10.07 -13.87 -16.55
CA LEU A 364 -9.96 -12.86 -17.59
C LEU A 364 -11.30 -12.18 -17.89
N GLY A 365 -11.27 -10.88 -18.13
CA GLY A 365 -12.42 -10.12 -18.64
C GLY A 365 -12.97 -9.04 -17.71
N LEU A 366 -12.24 -8.69 -16.66
CA LEU A 366 -12.49 -7.50 -15.85
C LEU A 366 -12.18 -6.22 -16.63
N ASN A 367 -12.86 -5.12 -16.28
CA ASN A 367 -12.64 -3.80 -16.86
C ASN A 367 -11.48 -3.02 -16.23
N GLY A 368 -10.75 -3.63 -15.30
CA GLY A 368 -9.59 -3.07 -14.61
C GLY A 368 -8.98 -4.09 -13.66
N THR A 369 -7.92 -3.69 -12.96
CA THR A 369 -7.15 -4.56 -12.04
C THR A 369 -7.61 -4.33 -10.60
N PRO A 370 -8.35 -5.27 -9.97
CA PRO A 370 -8.76 -5.17 -8.58
C PRO A 370 -7.56 -5.26 -7.62
N ALA A 371 -7.68 -4.71 -6.41
CA ALA A 371 -6.59 -4.76 -5.45
C ALA A 371 -6.47 -6.18 -4.84
N ALA A 372 -5.26 -6.55 -4.42
CA ALA A 372 -5.07 -7.76 -3.64
C ALA A 372 -5.87 -7.68 -2.32
N GLY A 373 -6.54 -8.76 -1.96
CA GLY A 373 -7.46 -8.81 -0.82
C GLY A 373 -8.88 -8.29 -1.09
N ASP A 374 -9.17 -7.74 -2.28
CA ASP A 374 -10.54 -7.35 -2.62
C ASP A 374 -11.46 -8.58 -2.69
N GLN A 375 -12.67 -8.45 -2.15
CA GLN A 375 -13.71 -9.46 -2.31
C GLN A 375 -14.27 -9.42 -3.72
N PHE A 376 -14.50 -10.59 -4.30
CA PHE A 376 -15.26 -10.75 -5.53
C PHE A 376 -16.57 -11.49 -5.31
N ASP A 377 -17.58 -11.11 -6.08
CA ASP A 377 -18.90 -11.72 -6.10
C ASP A 377 -19.34 -12.00 -7.53
N VAL A 378 -19.79 -13.22 -7.77
CA VAL A 378 -20.50 -13.60 -8.99
C VAL A 378 -21.95 -13.16 -8.86
N VAL A 379 -22.44 -12.43 -9.86
CA VAL A 379 -23.80 -11.90 -9.89
C VAL A 379 -24.55 -12.37 -11.13
N ALA A 380 -25.85 -12.56 -10.97
CA ALA A 380 -26.70 -13.09 -12.03
C ALA A 380 -26.83 -12.16 -13.25
N THR A 381 -26.72 -10.84 -13.06
CA THR A 381 -26.93 -9.86 -14.15
C THR A 381 -25.86 -8.77 -14.15
N ASP A 382 -25.53 -8.27 -15.34
CA ASP A 382 -24.63 -7.12 -15.49
C ASP A 382 -25.17 -5.87 -14.77
N ARG A 383 -26.50 -5.69 -14.68
CA ARG A 383 -27.08 -4.58 -13.90
C ARG A 383 -26.72 -4.67 -12.41
N ALA A 384 -26.83 -5.86 -11.83
CA ALA A 384 -26.50 -6.10 -10.43
C ALA A 384 -25.00 -5.83 -10.13
N SER A 385 -24.08 -6.16 -11.05
CA SER A 385 -22.66 -5.83 -10.85
C SER A 385 -22.43 -4.32 -10.88
N ARG A 386 -23.19 -3.56 -11.69
CA ARG A 386 -23.09 -2.09 -11.70
C ARG A 386 -23.55 -1.49 -10.38
N ASP A 387 -24.70 -1.94 -9.90
CA ASP A 387 -25.30 -1.40 -8.68
C ASP A 387 -24.41 -1.73 -7.46
N LEU A 388 -23.81 -2.92 -7.42
CA LEU A 388 -22.88 -3.33 -6.37
C LEU A 388 -21.60 -2.48 -6.34
N VAL A 389 -20.97 -2.28 -7.51
CA VAL A 389 -19.77 -1.43 -7.62
C VAL A 389 -20.08 0.01 -7.24
N ALA A 390 -21.21 0.57 -7.71
CA ALA A 390 -21.62 1.93 -7.39
C ALA A 390 -21.88 2.12 -5.88
N ALA A 391 -22.42 1.08 -5.21
CA ALA A 391 -22.58 1.09 -3.76
C ALA A 391 -21.22 1.12 -3.04
N ARG A 392 -20.25 0.30 -3.47
CA ARG A 392 -18.88 0.27 -2.93
C ARG A 392 -18.15 1.60 -3.12
N GLU A 393 -18.28 2.22 -4.30
CA GLU A 393 -17.70 3.53 -4.61
C GLU A 393 -18.19 4.62 -3.65
N ARG A 394 -19.51 4.68 -3.40
CA ARG A 394 -20.11 5.65 -2.47
C ARG A 394 -19.64 5.45 -1.02
N GLN A 395 -19.40 4.20 -0.62
CA GLN A 395 -18.87 3.92 0.72
C GLN A 395 -17.39 4.33 0.83
N ALA A 396 -16.60 4.07 -0.21
CA ALA A 396 -15.19 4.46 -0.25
C ALA A 396 -15.01 5.99 -0.24
N SER A 397 -15.85 6.74 -0.97
CA SER A 397 -15.79 8.22 -0.98
C SER A 397 -16.10 8.81 0.39
N LYS A 398 -17.15 8.32 1.07
CA LYS A 398 -17.51 8.75 2.43
C LYS A 398 -16.37 8.53 3.45
N ARG A 399 -15.61 7.44 3.32
CA ARG A 399 -14.43 7.14 4.15
C ARG A 399 -13.23 8.06 3.86
N LYS A 400 -13.06 8.50 2.61
CA LYS A 400 -12.00 9.46 2.23
C LYS A 400 -12.30 10.86 2.76
N ASP A 401 -13.55 11.30 2.71
CA ASP A 401 -13.96 12.61 3.23
C ASP A 401 -13.79 12.73 4.76
N THR A 402 -13.91 11.61 5.49
CA THR A 402 -13.65 11.57 6.94
C THR A 402 -12.15 11.57 7.30
N ARG A 403 -11.27 11.08 6.42
CA ARG A 403 -9.80 11.11 6.62
C ARG A 403 -9.17 12.45 6.24
N ALA A 404 -9.75 13.15 5.26
CA ALA A 404 -9.27 14.47 4.86
C ALA A 404 -9.41 15.55 5.95
N ALA A 405 -10.28 15.31 6.95
CA ALA A 405 -10.51 16.23 8.06
C ALA A 405 -9.43 16.19 9.18
N THR A 406 -8.49 15.23 9.18
CA THR A 406 -7.74 14.88 10.40
C THR A 406 -6.26 15.24 10.47
N THR A 407 -5.64 15.95 9.51
CA THR A 407 -4.20 16.26 9.68
C THR A 407 -3.77 17.69 9.34
N MET A 408 -4.31 18.65 10.09
CA MET A 408 -3.64 19.96 10.24
C MET A 408 -2.20 19.79 10.79
N ALA A 409 -1.92 18.72 11.53
CA ALA A 409 -0.58 18.32 11.97
C ALA A 409 0.38 17.98 10.80
N GLU A 410 -0.14 17.37 9.73
CA GLU A 410 0.66 17.01 8.55
C GLU A 410 0.91 18.23 7.66
N VAL A 411 -0.06 19.15 7.60
CA VAL A 411 0.14 20.49 7.00
C VAL A 411 1.15 21.32 7.80
N MET A 412 1.11 21.28 9.14
CA MET A 412 2.09 21.97 9.99
C MET A 412 3.51 21.42 9.81
N ARG A 413 3.65 20.09 9.64
CA ARG A 413 4.92 19.42 9.37
C ARG A 413 5.51 19.83 8.01
N ARG A 414 4.66 20.04 7.00
CA ARG A 414 5.04 20.54 5.65
C ARG A 414 5.57 21.97 5.66
N VAL A 415 5.21 22.80 6.64
CA VAL A 415 5.69 24.20 6.73
C VAL A 415 7.02 24.30 7.50
N GLN A 416 7.35 23.31 8.35
CA GLN A 416 8.54 23.35 9.20
C GLN A 416 9.82 22.73 8.60
N GLN A 417 9.74 22.05 7.46
CA GLN A 417 10.88 21.32 6.86
C GLN A 417 11.47 22.05 5.64
N SER A 418 11.78 23.35 5.75
CA SER A 418 12.35 24.12 4.63
C SER A 418 13.85 23.86 4.35
N ASP A 419 14.53 23.06 5.17
CA ASP A 419 15.98 22.82 5.05
C ASP A 419 16.36 21.39 4.61
N SER A 420 15.40 20.45 4.50
CA SER A 420 15.69 19.09 3.99
C SER A 420 15.66 19.06 2.47
N LYS A 421 16.64 18.41 1.83
CA LYS A 421 16.66 18.26 0.37
C LYS A 421 15.60 17.25 -0.04
N GLU A 422 14.85 17.54 -1.09
CA GLU A 422 13.83 16.62 -1.62
C GLU A 422 14.35 15.87 -2.85
N LEU A 423 14.24 14.55 -2.84
CA LEU A 423 14.41 13.68 -3.99
C LEU A 423 13.02 13.24 -4.49
N LEU A 424 12.63 13.71 -5.66
CA LEU A 424 11.34 13.36 -6.26
C LEU A 424 11.48 12.15 -7.19
N VAL A 425 10.57 11.18 -7.04
CA VAL A 425 10.61 9.92 -7.79
C VAL A 425 9.24 9.64 -8.44
N VAL A 426 9.25 9.21 -9.69
CA VAL A 426 8.09 8.66 -10.39
C VAL A 426 8.30 7.16 -10.53
N ILE A 427 7.34 6.36 -10.07
CA ILE A 427 7.43 4.89 -10.03
C ILE A 427 6.45 4.28 -11.02
N LYS A 428 6.94 3.36 -11.84
CA LYS A 428 6.13 2.50 -12.70
C LYS A 428 6.42 1.04 -12.39
N THR A 429 5.38 0.24 -12.15
CA THR A 429 5.54 -1.18 -11.86
C THR A 429 4.93 -2.06 -12.95
N GLY A 430 5.44 -3.28 -13.15
CA GLY A 430 4.79 -4.26 -14.02
C GLY A 430 3.42 -4.68 -13.48
N ASN A 431 3.36 -4.95 -12.17
CA ASN A 431 2.20 -5.47 -11.48
C ASN A 431 1.61 -4.46 -10.49
N HIS A 432 0.28 -4.48 -10.29
CA HIS A 432 -0.39 -3.55 -9.38
C HIS A 432 -0.06 -3.83 -7.90
N GLY A 433 0.11 -5.11 -7.52
CA GLY A 433 0.47 -5.49 -6.15
C GLY A 433 1.85 -4.96 -5.72
N SER A 434 2.76 -4.75 -6.67
CA SER A 434 4.11 -4.24 -6.42
C SER A 434 4.14 -2.72 -6.18
N ILE A 435 3.08 -1.97 -6.52
CA ILE A 435 3.05 -0.50 -6.39
C ILE A 435 3.26 -0.10 -4.93
N ASP A 436 2.41 -0.60 -4.04
CA ASP A 436 2.44 -0.26 -2.61
C ASP A 436 3.75 -0.72 -1.95
N ALA A 437 4.24 -1.90 -2.33
CA ALA A 437 5.49 -2.46 -1.82
C ALA A 437 6.71 -1.62 -2.20
N VAL A 438 6.84 -1.28 -3.50
CA VAL A 438 7.93 -0.46 -4.02
C VAL A 438 7.83 0.97 -3.50
N GLN A 439 6.63 1.55 -3.45
CA GLN A 439 6.41 2.88 -2.90
C GLN A 439 6.87 2.97 -1.45
N ARG A 440 6.45 2.03 -0.58
CA ARG A 440 6.86 2.01 0.82
C ARG A 440 8.37 1.81 0.98
N ALA A 441 8.97 0.90 0.20
CA ALA A 441 10.40 0.66 0.26
C ALA A 441 11.21 1.91 -0.12
N VAL A 442 10.79 2.63 -1.17
CA VAL A 442 11.40 3.89 -1.60
C VAL A 442 11.18 5.00 -0.57
N GLU A 443 9.99 5.11 0.02
CA GLU A 443 9.70 6.12 1.05
C GLU A 443 10.48 5.86 2.36
N GLN A 444 10.77 4.59 2.70
CA GLN A 444 11.59 4.21 3.86
C GLN A 444 13.05 4.67 3.78
N VAL A 445 13.56 4.98 2.59
CA VAL A 445 14.89 5.58 2.40
C VAL A 445 14.96 7.01 2.95
N SER A 446 13.81 7.67 3.14
CA SER A 446 13.75 9.04 3.67
C SER A 446 14.36 9.14 5.06
N ASN A 447 15.17 10.17 5.26
CA ASN A 447 15.76 10.51 6.56
C ASN A 447 15.57 12.01 6.84
N ASP A 448 16.08 12.48 7.99
CA ASP A 448 15.90 13.89 8.41
C ASP A 448 16.62 14.90 7.49
N GLU A 449 17.63 14.46 6.71
CA GLU A 449 18.44 15.30 5.82
C GLU A 449 17.94 15.31 4.36
N VAL A 450 17.45 14.16 3.87
CA VAL A 450 16.93 13.95 2.52
C VAL A 450 15.55 13.27 2.60
N GLN A 451 14.54 13.95 2.06
CA GLN A 451 13.20 13.40 1.91
C GLN A 451 13.02 12.80 0.53
N VAL A 452 12.71 11.51 0.47
CA VAL A 452 12.34 10.84 -0.77
C VAL A 452 10.83 10.87 -0.90
N ARG A 453 10.33 11.46 -1.98
CA ARG A 453 8.89 11.60 -2.23
C ARG A 453 8.49 11.05 -3.58
N VAL A 454 7.48 10.18 -3.55
CA VAL A 454 6.88 9.61 -4.74
C VAL A 454 5.79 10.55 -5.26
N LEU A 455 5.97 11.07 -6.48
CA LEU A 455 5.00 11.97 -7.13
C LEU A 455 3.84 11.21 -7.75
N SER A 456 4.14 10.06 -8.34
CA SER A 456 3.17 9.20 -9.01
C SER A 456 3.68 7.77 -8.96
N ALA A 457 2.79 6.85 -8.63
CA ALA A 457 3.03 5.41 -8.66
C ALA A 457 1.87 4.76 -9.42
N ALA A 458 2.17 4.05 -10.50
CA ALA A 458 1.16 3.37 -11.31
C ALA A 458 1.72 2.09 -11.93
N SER A 459 0.84 1.16 -12.29
CA SER A 459 1.23 -0.03 -13.05
C SER A 459 1.25 0.24 -14.55
N GLY A 460 2.07 -0.52 -15.28
CA GLY A 460 2.22 -0.45 -16.73
C GLY A 460 3.58 0.06 -17.20
N ALA A 461 3.74 0.12 -18.52
CA ALA A 461 4.97 0.59 -19.17
C ALA A 461 5.21 2.09 -18.94
N ILE A 462 6.49 2.49 -18.92
CA ILE A 462 6.88 3.90 -18.82
C ILE A 462 6.60 4.57 -20.16
N ASN A 463 5.76 5.61 -20.15
CA ASN A 463 5.30 6.33 -21.34
C ASN A 463 5.80 7.80 -21.37
N GLU A 464 5.51 8.52 -22.45
CA GLU A 464 5.94 9.92 -22.63
C GLU A 464 5.37 10.88 -21.59
N SER A 465 4.17 10.61 -21.06
CA SER A 465 3.54 11.46 -20.04
C SER A 465 4.26 11.35 -18.69
N ASP A 466 4.78 10.16 -18.37
CA ASP A 466 5.58 9.93 -17.17
C ASP A 466 6.90 10.72 -17.23
N ILE A 467 7.53 10.76 -18.40
CA ILE A 467 8.75 11.55 -18.64
C ILE A 467 8.47 13.06 -18.55
N LEU A 468 7.33 13.51 -19.09
CA LEU A 468 6.96 14.92 -19.03
C LEU A 468 6.69 15.38 -17.59
N LEU A 469 6.00 14.55 -16.79
CA LEU A 469 5.78 14.80 -15.36
C LEU A 469 7.12 14.88 -14.59
N ALA A 470 8.03 13.96 -14.92
CA ALA A 470 9.35 13.90 -14.32
C ALA A 470 10.21 15.12 -14.67
N SER A 471 10.24 15.54 -15.95
CA SER A 471 10.92 16.75 -16.40
C SER A 471 10.38 18.01 -15.70
N ALA A 472 9.05 18.17 -15.68
CA ALA A 472 8.41 19.33 -15.07
C ALA A 472 8.68 19.48 -13.56
N SER A 473 8.93 18.35 -12.88
CA SER A 473 9.13 18.31 -11.43
C SER A 473 10.57 18.01 -11.03
N ASN A 474 11.51 17.89 -11.98
CA ASN A 474 12.89 17.44 -11.75
C ASN A 474 12.95 16.11 -10.95
N ALA A 475 12.09 15.16 -11.30
CA ALA A 475 12.03 13.84 -10.68
C ALA A 475 12.77 12.79 -11.52
N MET A 476 13.29 11.76 -10.87
CA MET A 476 13.83 10.59 -11.57
C MET A 476 12.72 9.56 -11.83
N VAL A 477 12.85 8.80 -12.92
CA VAL A 477 11.86 7.78 -13.31
C VAL A 477 12.41 6.39 -13.02
N MET A 478 11.71 5.66 -12.15
CA MET A 478 12.05 4.32 -11.71
C MET A 478 11.01 3.31 -12.21
N GLY A 479 11.48 2.32 -12.96
CA GLY A 479 10.68 1.17 -13.40
C GLY A 479 11.01 -0.07 -12.59
N PHE A 480 10.00 -0.72 -12.04
CA PHE A 480 10.12 -2.04 -11.40
C PHE A 480 9.37 -3.08 -12.25
N GLU A 481 10.07 -4.10 -12.75
CA GLU A 481 9.48 -5.17 -13.59
C GLU A 481 8.68 -4.61 -14.78
N THR A 482 9.10 -3.47 -15.33
CA THR A 482 8.38 -2.78 -16.40
C THR A 482 9.33 -2.34 -17.49
N MET A 483 8.77 -2.24 -18.70
CA MET A 483 9.52 -1.84 -19.88
C MET A 483 9.30 -0.36 -20.20
N VAL A 484 10.31 0.27 -20.79
CA VAL A 484 10.24 1.63 -21.30
C VAL A 484 9.75 1.64 -22.74
N GLU A 485 8.73 2.44 -23.04
CA GLU A 485 8.28 2.59 -24.42
C GLU A 485 9.32 3.32 -25.28
N PRO A 486 9.44 2.99 -26.59
CA PRO A 486 10.38 3.67 -27.47
C PRO A 486 10.16 5.20 -27.55
N GLY A 487 8.91 5.65 -27.39
CA GLY A 487 8.56 7.07 -27.31
C GLY A 487 9.14 7.74 -26.06
N ALA A 488 8.93 7.12 -24.90
CA ALA A 488 9.44 7.60 -23.61
C ALA A 488 10.98 7.69 -23.59
N ARG A 489 11.68 6.70 -24.16
CA ARG A 489 13.16 6.72 -24.22
C ARG A 489 13.68 7.91 -25.02
N ARG A 490 13.08 8.19 -26.20
CA ARG A 490 13.45 9.36 -27.01
C ARG A 490 13.15 10.67 -26.28
N GLN A 491 11.98 10.75 -25.61
CA GLN A 491 11.61 11.95 -24.87
C GLN A 491 12.56 12.20 -23.70
N ALA A 492 12.99 11.16 -23.00
CA ALA A 492 13.91 11.27 -21.88
C ALA A 492 15.31 11.75 -22.30
N GLU A 493 15.79 11.33 -23.48
CA GLU A 493 17.04 11.83 -24.06
C GLU A 493 16.96 13.34 -24.40
N VAL A 494 15.79 13.82 -24.85
CA VAL A 494 15.56 15.23 -25.18
C VAL A 494 15.43 16.09 -23.92
N GLU A 495 14.68 15.62 -22.93
CA GLU A 495 14.39 16.34 -21.67
C GLU A 495 15.50 16.19 -20.63
N GLY A 496 16.45 15.27 -20.83
CA GLY A 496 17.52 14.99 -19.88
C GLY A 496 17.06 14.25 -18.62
N VAL A 497 15.96 13.49 -18.70
CA VAL A 497 15.39 12.73 -17.57
C VAL A 497 16.06 11.35 -17.48
N THR A 498 16.57 11.00 -16.31
CA THR A 498 17.14 9.67 -16.07
C THR A 498 16.03 8.64 -15.89
N ILE A 499 16.02 7.62 -16.75
CA ILE A 499 15.17 6.43 -16.61
C ILE A 499 16.04 5.27 -16.13
N ARG A 500 15.62 4.61 -15.04
CA ARG A 500 16.22 3.35 -14.59
C ARG A 500 15.15 2.28 -14.47
N THR A 501 15.47 1.08 -14.88
CA THR A 501 14.56 -0.09 -14.79
C THR A 501 15.29 -1.21 -14.06
N TYR A 502 14.60 -1.81 -13.10
CA TYR A 502 15.11 -2.91 -12.30
C TYR A 502 14.07 -4.01 -12.22
N ASP A 503 14.54 -5.24 -12.21
CA ASP A 503 13.69 -6.42 -11.98
C ASP A 503 13.73 -6.85 -10.50
N ILE A 504 14.65 -6.29 -9.71
CA ILE A 504 14.85 -6.61 -8.28
C ILE A 504 14.68 -5.35 -7.45
N ILE A 505 13.84 -5.42 -6.41
CA ILE A 505 13.46 -4.26 -5.60
C ILE A 505 14.66 -3.66 -4.83
N TYR A 506 15.60 -4.47 -4.36
CA TYR A 506 16.80 -4.01 -3.67
C TYR A 506 17.67 -3.12 -4.55
N ASN A 507 17.94 -3.52 -5.79
CA ASN A 507 18.73 -2.72 -6.72
C ASN A 507 18.07 -1.36 -7.01
N LEU A 508 16.73 -1.34 -7.01
CA LEU A 508 15.96 -0.10 -7.15
C LEU A 508 16.11 0.79 -5.92
N VAL A 509 15.95 0.22 -4.72
CA VAL A 509 16.12 0.94 -3.44
C VAL A 509 17.55 1.46 -3.29
N ASP A 510 18.56 0.65 -3.60
CA ASP A 510 19.97 1.02 -3.56
C ASP A 510 20.28 2.20 -4.49
N GLU A 511 19.72 2.23 -5.71
CA GLU A 511 19.88 3.39 -6.61
C GLU A 511 19.22 4.65 -6.03
N VAL A 512 18.06 4.52 -5.37
CA VAL A 512 17.42 5.65 -4.67
C VAL A 512 18.28 6.12 -3.50
N GLU A 513 18.84 5.20 -2.71
CA GLU A 513 19.78 5.53 -1.64
C GLU A 513 21.02 6.26 -2.17
N ASP A 514 21.62 5.77 -3.24
CA ASP A 514 22.80 6.39 -3.85
C ASP A 514 22.48 7.76 -4.44
N ALA A 515 21.31 7.93 -5.06
CA ALA A 515 20.82 9.23 -5.52
C ALA A 515 20.60 10.19 -4.34
N ALA A 516 20.03 9.70 -3.23
CA ALA A 516 19.83 10.48 -2.01
C ALA A 516 21.19 10.89 -1.38
N ARG A 517 22.16 9.98 -1.30
CA ARG A 517 23.53 10.28 -0.83
C ARG A 517 24.22 11.28 -1.75
N GLY A 518 24.01 11.20 -3.06
CA GLY A 518 24.56 12.14 -4.03
C GLY A 518 24.07 13.60 -3.84
N LEU A 519 22.93 13.79 -3.19
CA LEU A 519 22.41 15.11 -2.82
C LEU A 519 23.03 15.67 -1.53
N LEU A 520 23.64 14.84 -0.70
CA LEU A 520 24.24 15.26 0.56
C LEU A 520 25.56 16.01 0.33
N GLU A 521 25.80 17.02 1.17
CA GLU A 521 27.07 17.74 1.14
C GLU A 521 28.18 16.89 1.77
N PRO A 522 29.41 16.92 1.22
CA PRO A 522 30.53 16.18 1.78
C PRO A 522 30.82 16.59 3.23
N GLU A 523 31.10 15.61 4.10
CA GLU A 523 31.39 15.89 5.50
C GLU A 523 32.83 16.40 5.66
N ARG A 524 32.97 17.53 6.36
CA ARG A 524 34.28 18.15 6.62
C ARG A 524 34.79 17.63 7.96
N LYS A 525 35.72 16.68 7.94
CA LYS A 525 36.33 16.13 9.16
C LYS A 525 37.66 16.82 9.42
N THR A 526 37.82 17.35 10.63
CA THR A 526 39.09 17.87 11.12
C THR A 526 39.97 16.70 11.57
N VAL A 527 41.13 16.54 10.94
CA VAL A 527 42.15 15.54 11.32
C VAL A 527 43.34 16.27 11.94
N VAL A 528 43.60 15.99 13.21
CA VAL A 528 44.78 16.52 13.92
C VAL A 528 46.02 15.81 13.38
N LEU A 529 47.00 16.58 12.93
CA LEU A 529 48.26 16.09 12.35
C LEU A 529 49.38 16.01 13.38
N GLY A 530 49.35 16.84 14.43
CA GLY A 530 50.37 16.84 15.47
C GLY A 530 50.30 18.03 16.43
N HIS A 531 51.18 17.99 17.43
CA HIS A 531 51.30 18.99 18.50
C HIS A 531 52.72 19.54 18.57
N ALA A 532 52.86 20.81 18.92
CA ALA A 532 54.13 21.46 19.15
C ALA A 532 54.06 22.37 20.37
N SER A 533 55.19 22.58 21.03
CA SER A 533 55.31 23.54 22.14
C SER A 533 56.11 24.76 21.68
N VAL A 534 55.66 25.95 22.08
CA VAL A 534 56.37 27.21 21.84
C VAL A 534 57.49 27.34 22.86
N LEU A 535 58.74 27.33 22.39
CA LEU A 535 59.93 27.48 23.23
C LEU A 535 60.35 28.94 23.36
N GLU A 536 60.30 29.69 22.27
CA GLU A 536 60.75 31.08 22.23
C GLU A 536 59.93 31.86 21.21
N VAL A 537 59.75 33.16 21.44
CA VAL A 537 59.01 34.03 20.53
C VAL A 537 59.98 35.04 19.93
N PHE A 538 60.12 34.98 18.61
CA PHE A 538 60.99 35.87 17.86
C PHE A 538 60.19 37.05 17.32
N THR A 539 60.73 38.25 17.44
CA THR A 539 60.13 39.44 16.81
C THR A 539 60.79 39.69 15.45
N HIS A 540 59.96 39.81 14.41
CA HIS A 540 60.40 40.14 13.06
C HIS A 540 59.81 41.50 12.66
N GLY A 541 60.65 42.55 12.65
CA GLY A 541 60.20 43.93 12.41
C GLY A 541 59.49 44.57 13.61
N LYS A 542 58.65 45.59 13.37
CA LYS A 542 58.00 46.39 14.45
C LYS A 542 56.69 45.79 14.99
N ARG A 543 56.08 44.81 14.34
CA ARG A 543 54.74 44.28 14.70
C ARG A 543 54.52 42.78 14.47
N GLU A 544 55.46 42.03 13.88
CA GLU A 544 55.25 40.60 13.63
C GLU A 544 56.00 39.74 14.65
N GLN A 545 55.30 38.78 15.25
CA GLN A 545 55.88 37.75 16.10
C GLN A 545 55.89 36.40 15.37
N ILE A 546 56.96 35.63 15.54
CA ILE A 546 57.15 34.29 15.00
C ILE A 546 57.37 33.36 16.19
N ALA A 547 56.57 32.30 16.28
CA ALA A 547 56.74 31.29 17.31
C ALA A 547 57.87 30.34 16.93
N GLY A 548 58.91 30.27 17.75
CA GLY A 548 59.91 29.22 17.74
C GLY A 548 59.36 28.00 18.46
N ILE A 549 59.09 26.94 17.70
CA ILE A 549 58.38 25.77 18.16
C ILE A 549 59.25 24.52 18.09
N ARG A 550 58.95 23.54 18.94
CA ARG A 550 59.42 22.16 18.79
C ARG A 550 58.22 21.23 18.68
N VAL A 551 58.18 20.44 17.60
CA VAL A 551 57.15 19.43 17.39
C VAL A 551 57.31 18.34 18.45
N THR A 552 56.28 18.14 19.26
CA THR A 552 56.24 17.14 20.33
C THR A 552 55.66 15.82 19.84
N ASP A 553 54.70 15.88 18.93
CA ASP A 553 54.09 14.71 18.33
C ASP A 553 53.58 15.00 16.91
N GLY A 554 53.57 13.96 16.07
CA GLY A 554 53.04 14.03 14.71
C GLY A 554 53.88 14.87 13.73
N MET A 555 53.21 15.54 12.80
CA MET A 555 53.84 16.37 11.78
C MET A 555 52.98 17.60 11.45
N PHE A 556 53.63 18.72 11.09
CA PHE A 556 52.93 19.92 10.64
C PHE A 556 53.12 20.11 9.15
N LYS A 557 52.03 20.42 8.43
CA LYS A 557 52.06 20.79 7.01
C LYS A 557 51.75 22.27 6.86
N ARG A 558 52.49 22.97 6.00
CA ARG A 558 52.27 24.40 5.74
C ARG A 558 50.87 24.72 5.19
N SER A 559 50.24 23.76 4.50
CA SER A 559 48.87 23.90 3.97
C SER A 559 47.78 23.71 5.02
N GLY A 560 48.13 23.28 6.24
CA GLY A 560 47.20 23.04 7.33
C GLY A 560 46.80 24.32 8.09
N ARG A 561 45.94 24.13 9.09
CA ARG A 561 45.57 25.15 10.07
C ARG A 561 46.16 24.80 11.43
N MET A 562 46.30 25.79 12.30
CA MET A 562 46.81 25.59 13.66
C MET A 562 45.93 26.32 14.68
N ARG A 563 45.70 25.65 15.80
CA ARG A 563 45.12 26.19 17.02
C ARG A 563 46.20 26.49 18.04
N VAL A 564 46.08 27.63 18.69
CA VAL A 564 46.93 28.03 19.82
C VAL A 564 46.17 27.72 21.11
N ILE A 565 46.73 26.85 21.94
CA ILE A 565 46.16 26.40 23.19
C ILE A 565 47.04 26.89 24.33
N ARG A 566 46.45 27.61 25.29
CA ARG A 566 47.13 28.12 26.49
C ARG A 566 46.39 27.66 27.72
N ASN A 567 47.08 26.96 28.62
CA ASN A 567 46.49 26.39 29.85
C ASN A 567 45.25 25.50 29.61
N GLY A 568 45.11 24.91 28.42
CA GLY A 568 43.97 24.08 28.03
C GLY A 568 42.86 24.80 27.26
N ASP A 569 42.90 26.13 27.18
CA ASP A 569 41.91 26.93 26.43
C ASP A 569 42.41 27.29 25.03
N GLU A 570 41.53 27.17 24.03
CA GLU A 570 41.79 27.60 22.65
C GLU A 570 41.75 29.13 22.57
N ILE A 571 42.91 29.74 22.33
CA ILE A 571 43.07 31.20 22.24
C ILE A 571 42.84 31.69 20.81
N PHE A 572 43.25 30.90 19.82
CA PHE A 572 43.17 31.30 18.41
C PHE A 572 43.20 30.11 17.46
N ASP A 573 42.48 30.23 16.33
CA ASP A 573 42.47 29.27 15.22
C ASP A 573 42.76 30.02 13.91
N GLY A 574 43.82 29.62 13.20
CA GLY A 574 44.19 30.27 11.94
C GLY A 574 44.97 29.38 10.97
N ALA A 575 45.10 29.85 9.73
CA ALA A 575 45.92 29.18 8.72
C ALA A 575 47.42 29.48 8.92
N ILE A 576 48.29 28.54 8.58
CA ILE A 576 49.75 28.74 8.65
C ILE A 576 50.20 29.59 7.45
N THR A 577 50.75 30.78 7.70
CA THR A 577 51.24 31.67 6.62
C THR A 577 52.68 31.34 6.23
N SER A 578 53.53 31.04 7.22
CA SER A 578 54.94 30.73 7.03
C SER A 578 55.40 29.66 8.01
N MET A 579 56.21 28.73 7.49
CA MET A 579 56.88 27.71 8.27
C MET A 579 58.33 27.60 7.78
N ARG A 580 59.27 27.70 8.71
CA ARG A 580 60.70 27.70 8.40
C ARG A 580 61.47 26.80 9.36
N HIS A 581 62.47 26.11 8.85
CA HIS A 581 63.50 25.46 9.66
C HIS A 581 64.80 26.25 9.45
N LEU A 582 65.31 26.86 10.52
CA LEU A 582 66.45 27.78 10.46
C LEU A 582 66.22 28.93 9.46
N LYS A 583 66.87 28.89 8.28
CA LYS A 583 66.76 29.91 7.23
C LYS A 583 65.90 29.46 6.05
N GLU A 584 65.52 28.19 5.97
CA GLU A 584 64.84 27.60 4.82
C GLU A 584 63.34 27.50 5.05
N SER A 585 62.56 27.80 4.00
CA SER A 585 61.11 27.60 4.05
C SER A 585 60.77 26.15 3.78
N VAL A 586 60.17 25.49 4.77
CA VAL A 586 59.86 24.06 4.71
C VAL A 586 58.37 23.85 4.46
N ARG A 587 58.06 22.76 3.76
CA ARG A 587 56.66 22.35 3.52
C ARG A 587 56.08 21.60 4.70
N GLU A 588 56.94 20.86 5.41
CA GLU A 588 56.55 20.01 6.53
C GLU A 588 57.60 20.10 7.66
N LEU A 589 57.15 20.01 8.91
CA LEU A 589 57.99 19.85 10.09
C LEU A 589 57.61 18.54 10.78
N ALA A 590 58.58 17.63 10.87
CA ALA A 590 58.39 16.30 11.47
C ALA A 590 58.60 16.32 12.98
N ASN A 591 58.24 15.22 13.65
CA ASN A 591 58.40 15.06 15.09
C ASN A 591 59.85 15.31 15.56
N ASN A 592 60.00 15.96 16.71
CA ASN A 592 61.25 16.40 17.33
C ASN A 592 62.08 17.42 16.54
N PHE A 593 61.57 17.95 15.43
CA PHE A 593 62.21 19.08 14.75
C PHE A 593 61.77 20.42 15.34
N GLU A 594 62.70 21.37 15.32
CA GLU A 594 62.45 22.76 15.68
C GLU A 594 62.13 23.58 14.45
N GLY A 595 61.31 24.62 14.58
CA GLY A 595 61.00 25.50 13.46
C GLY A 595 60.37 26.80 13.90
N GLY A 596 60.36 27.77 13.00
CA GLY A 596 59.60 29.01 13.15
C GLY A 596 58.27 28.90 12.42
N VAL A 597 57.16 29.15 13.12
CA VAL A 597 55.81 29.17 12.55
C VAL A 597 55.17 30.54 12.73
N LYS A 598 54.43 30.97 11.72
CA LYS A 598 53.59 32.17 11.71
C LYS A 598 52.16 31.80 11.32
N ILE A 599 51.19 32.17 12.15
CA ILE A 599 49.77 31.98 11.91
C ILE A 599 49.17 33.30 11.39
N ASP A 600 48.22 33.22 10.47
CA ASP A 600 47.53 34.40 9.93
C ASP A 600 46.75 35.13 11.03
N GLY A 601 46.94 36.44 11.15
CA GLY A 601 46.20 37.29 12.08
C GLY A 601 46.55 37.14 13.58
N PHE A 602 47.50 36.29 13.97
CA PHE A 602 47.88 36.09 15.37
C PHE A 602 49.31 36.56 15.68
N HIS A 603 49.46 37.33 16.76
CA HIS A 603 50.71 38.00 17.12
C HIS A 603 51.03 37.97 18.63
N GLU A 604 50.32 37.19 19.45
CA GLU A 604 50.47 37.18 20.92
C GLU A 604 50.91 35.80 21.45
N TYR A 605 52.02 35.29 20.91
CA TYR A 605 52.57 34.02 21.36
C TYR A 605 53.23 34.17 22.73
N GLN A 606 53.11 33.14 23.58
CA GLN A 606 53.82 33.04 24.84
C GLN A 606 54.63 31.74 24.89
N THR A 607 55.80 31.79 25.54
CA THR A 607 56.57 30.58 25.84
C THR A 607 55.75 29.65 26.72
N GLY A 608 55.61 28.39 26.31
CA GLY A 608 54.77 27.40 26.96
C GLY A 608 53.40 27.18 26.31
N ASP A 609 53.01 27.96 25.30
CA ASP A 609 51.81 27.68 24.51
C ASP A 609 51.95 26.35 23.74
N VAL A 610 50.85 25.63 23.61
CA VAL A 610 50.77 24.40 22.81
C VAL A 610 50.06 24.72 21.50
N LEU A 611 50.69 24.36 20.39
CA LEU A 611 50.11 24.51 19.05
C LEU A 611 49.64 23.16 18.54
N GLU A 612 48.35 23.07 18.20
CA GLU A 612 47.75 21.89 17.60
C GLU A 612 47.53 22.13 16.10
N GLY A 613 48.15 21.31 15.26
CA GLY A 613 48.05 21.40 13.81
C GLY A 613 47.01 20.44 13.29
N TYR A 614 46.11 20.91 12.43
CA TYR A 614 45.06 20.08 11.86
C TYR A 614 44.81 20.42 10.39
N GLU A 615 44.24 19.46 9.67
CA GLU A 615 43.81 19.62 8.28
C GLU A 615 42.32 19.29 8.17
N ILE A 616 41.59 20.05 7.35
CA ILE A 616 40.18 19.78 7.07
C ILE A 616 40.14 18.86 5.86
N GLN A 617 39.84 17.59 6.09
CA GLN A 617 39.61 16.63 5.01
C GLN A 617 38.14 16.66 4.61
N VAL A 618 37.90 16.76 3.31
CA VAL A 618 36.57 16.63 2.72
C VAL A 618 36.37 15.15 2.40
N ILE A 619 35.56 14.48 3.21
CA ILE A 619 35.25 13.07 3.02
C ILE A 619 33.90 13.02 2.28
N ARG A 620 33.85 12.31 1.15
CA ARG A 620 32.57 11.95 0.55
C ARG A 620 31.90 10.94 1.48
N ARG A 621 30.66 11.23 1.89
CA ARG A 621 29.86 10.31 2.69
C ARG A 621 29.44 9.11 1.86
#